data_AF-A0A7W2GSL9-F1
#
_entry.id   AF-A0A7W2GSL9-F1
#
_cell.length_a   1.000
_cell.length_b   1.000
_cell.length_c   1.000
_cell.angle_alpha   90.00
_cell.angle_beta   90.00
_cell.angle_gamma   90.00
#
_symmetry.space_group_name_H-M   'P 1'
#
loop_
_entity.id
_entity.type
_entity.pdbx_description
1 polymer ?
#
loop_
_entity_poly.entity_id
_entity_poly.type
_entity_poly.pdbx_seq_one_letter_code
_entity_poly.pdbx_strand_id
1 'polypeptide(L)' 'MPSSASAFQVQLAGVDAQRVANLAPEQVQMLWNPWTCPEALLPYLAWSLSVDVW' A
#
# COMPACT_ATOMS: atom_id res chain seq x y z
N MET A 1 7.75 -18.28 -2.73
CA MET A 1 7.35 -18.31 -4.16
C MET A 1 7.02 -19.74 -4.56
N PRO A 2 6.07 -19.96 -5.48
CA PRO A 2 5.79 -21.30 -5.98
C PRO A 2 6.99 -21.88 -6.74
N SER A 3 7.18 -23.20 -6.68
CA SER A 3 8.32 -23.90 -7.30
C SER A 3 8.31 -23.87 -8.83
N SER A 4 7.18 -23.51 -9.45
CA SER A 4 7.03 -23.33 -10.90
C SER A 4 7.49 -21.96 -11.42
N ALA A 5 7.93 -21.05 -10.54
CA ALA A 5 8.28 -19.70 -10.94
C ALA A 5 9.52 -19.66 -11.85
N SER A 6 9.44 -18.89 -12.95
CA SER A 6 10.57 -18.68 -13.84
C SER A 6 11.65 -17.80 -13.18
N ALA A 7 12.89 -17.88 -13.66
CA ALA A 7 13.97 -17.05 -13.17
C ALA A 7 13.63 -15.55 -13.22
N PHE A 8 12.91 -15.11 -14.27
CA PHE A 8 12.45 -13.72 -14.39
C PHE A 8 11.45 -13.34 -13.30
N GLN A 9 10.49 -14.21 -12.96
CA GLN A 9 9.52 -13.94 -11.90
C GLN A 9 10.20 -13.79 -10.53
N VAL A 10 11.22 -14.62 -10.27
CA VAL A 10 12.02 -14.52 -9.04
C VAL A 10 12.76 -13.19 -8.98
N GLN A 11 13.39 -12.78 -10.08
CA GLN A 11 14.11 -11.51 -10.16
C GLN A 11 13.16 -10.31 -9.97
N LEU A 12 12.01 -10.30 -10.66
CA LEU A 12 11.04 -9.22 -10.56
C LEU A 12 10.54 -9.03 -9.13
N ALA A 13 10.17 -10.12 -8.44
CA ALA A 13 9.72 -10.02 -7.06
C ALA A 13 10.82 -9.60 -6.09
N GLY A 14 12.09 -9.93 -6.37
CA GLY A 14 13.21 -9.43 -5.60
C GLY A 14 13.31 -7.90 -5.67
N VAL A 15 13.15 -7.33 -6.87
CA VAL A 15 13.15 -5.88 -7.08
C VAL A 15 11.93 -5.23 -6.41
N ASP A 16 10.75 -5.82 -6.56
CA ASP A 16 9.53 -5.30 -5.92
C ASP A 16 9.63 -5.31 -4.40
N ALA A 17 10.17 -6.37 -3.80
CA ALA A 17 10.42 -6.46 -2.37
C ALA A 17 11.38 -5.36 -1.89
N GLN A 18 12.44 -5.07 -2.65
CA GLN A 18 13.37 -3.98 -2.32
C GLN A 18 12.72 -2.60 -2.39
N ARG A 19 11.79 -2.37 -3.33
CA ARG A 19 11.06 -1.10 -3.44
C ARG A 19 10.22 -0.79 -2.20
N VAL A 20 9.61 -1.80 -1.61
CA VAL A 20 8.73 -1.65 -0.44
C VAL A 20 9.46 -1.84 0.89
N ALA A 21 10.71 -2.32 0.90
CA ALA A 21 11.45 -2.66 2.11
C ALA A 21 11.64 -1.48 3.07
N ASN A 22 11.67 -0.25 2.56
CA ASN A 22 11.86 0.96 3.36
C ASN A 22 10.55 1.68 3.71
N LEU A 23 9.39 1.13 3.33
CA LEU A 23 8.11 1.70 3.71
C LEU A 23 7.85 1.43 5.19
N ALA A 24 7.68 2.49 5.95
CA ALA A 24 7.27 2.44 7.34
C ALA A 24 5.81 1.95 7.44
N PRO A 25 5.53 0.78 8.05
CA PRO A 25 4.17 0.25 8.17
C PRO A 25 3.20 1.21 8.86
N GLU A 26 3.71 2.02 9.80
CA GLU A 26 2.95 3.04 10.50
C GLU A 26 2.39 4.12 9.57
N GLN A 27 3.08 4.46 8.48
CA GLN A 27 2.59 5.44 7.51
C GLN A 27 1.35 4.91 6.79
N VAL A 28 1.34 3.61 6.47
CA VAL A 28 0.17 2.95 5.85
C VAL A 28 -1.00 2.92 6.82
N GLN A 29 -0.75 2.65 8.10
CA GLN A 29 -1.81 2.66 9.12
C GLN A 29 -2.40 4.05 9.32
N MET A 30 -1.56 5.10 9.33
CA MET A 30 -2.03 6.48 9.45
C MET A 30 -2.96 6.89 8.31
N LEU A 31 -2.68 6.43 7.09
CA LEU A 31 -3.53 6.69 5.92
C LEU A 31 -4.92 6.05 6.03
N TRP A 32 -5.04 4.92 6.73
CA TRP A 32 -6.30 4.19 6.92
C TRP A 32 -7.10 4.63 8.15
N ASN A 33 -6.58 5.55 8.95
CA ASN A 33 -7.28 6.10 10.11
C ASN A 33 -7.75 7.54 9.80
N PRO A 34 -9.08 7.80 9.76
CA PRO A 34 -9.63 9.13 9.44
C PRO A 34 -9.14 10.26 10.34
N TRP A 35 -8.76 9.97 11.59
CA TRP A 35 -8.31 10.98 12.55
C TRP A 35 -6.84 11.36 12.40
N THR A 36 -6.03 10.50 11.78
CA THR A 36 -4.58 10.71 11.63
C THR A 36 -4.15 10.86 10.18
N CYS A 37 -5.05 10.62 9.23
CA CYS A 37 -4.78 10.74 7.81
C CYS A 37 -4.62 12.23 7.44
N PRO A 38 -3.60 12.60 6.64
CA PRO A 38 -3.45 13.96 6.14
C PRO A 38 -4.69 14.42 5.36
N GLU A 39 -5.13 15.66 5.57
CA GLU A 39 -6.37 16.19 5.00
C GLU A 39 -6.41 16.09 3.46
N ALA A 40 -5.28 16.31 2.80
CA ALA A 40 -5.16 16.18 1.34
C ALA A 40 -5.45 14.75 0.82
N LEU A 41 -5.35 13.75 1.70
CA LEU A 41 -5.58 12.33 1.37
C LEU A 41 -6.93 11.80 1.87
N LEU A 42 -7.65 12.56 2.70
CA LEU A 42 -8.97 12.17 3.21
C LEU A 42 -10.00 11.84 2.11
N PRO A 43 -10.08 12.57 0.97
CA PRO A 43 -11.02 12.21 -0.09
C PRO A 43 -10.74 10.82 -0.68
N TYR A 44 -9.46 10.42 -0.76
CA TYR A 44 -9.09 9.09 -1.24
C TYR A 44 -9.44 8.00 -0.22
N LEU A 45 -9.28 8.30 1.07
CA LEU A 45 -9.72 7.40 2.14
C LEU A 45 -11.25 7.22 2.12
N ALA A 46 -12.00 8.33 2.01
CA ALA A 46 -13.46 8.31 1.93
C ALA A 46 -13.95 7.50 0.73
N TRP A 47 -13.33 7.70 -0.44
CA TRP A 47 -13.62 6.91 -1.65
C TRP A 47 -13.34 5.42 -1.44
N SER A 48 -12.21 5.07 -0.81
CA SER A 48 -11.84 3.67 -0.55
C SER A 48 -12.77 2.95 0.43
N LEU A 49 -13.48 3.71 1.28
CA LEU A 49 -14.49 3.22 2.22
C LEU A 49 -15.92 3.34 1.68
N SER A 50 -16.10 3.71 0.41
CA SER A 50 -17.40 3.93 -0.24
C SER A 50 -18.28 4.95 0.51
N VAL A 51 -17.68 6.02 1.03
CA VAL A 51 -18.44 7.12 1.64
C VAL A 51 -19.01 7.99 0.52
N ASP A 52 -20.34 7.97 0.36
CA ASP A 52 -21.02 8.71 -0.70
C ASP A 52 -21.29 10.19 -0.36
N VAL A 53 -21.33 10.53 0.94
CA VAL A 53 -21.59 11.89 1.43
C VAL A 53 -20.54 12.23 2.48
N TRP A 54 -19.83 13.34 2.26
CA TRP A 54 -18.76 13.85 3.12
C TRP A 54 -18.92 15.35 3.35
#